data_AF-A0A7C4D5M8-F1
#
_entry.id   AF-A0A7C4D5M8-F1
#
_cell.length_a   1.000
_cell.length_b   1.000
_cell.length_c   1.000
_cell.angle_alpha   90.00
_cell.angle_beta   90.00
_cell.angle_gamma   90.00
#
_symmetry.space_group_name_H-M   'P 1'
#
loop_
_entity.id
_entity.type
_entity.pdbx_description
1 polymer ?
#
loop_
_entity_poly.entity_id
_entity_poly.type
_entity_poly.pdbx_seq_one_letter_code
_entity_poly.pdbx_strand_id
1 'polypeptide(L)' 'MGEMERFLEGPIELFCEYCVDPIGIDVFKPRFSWMLTHHERGRRQSAYQILVASSEENLAKDFGDIWDSGKVDSS' A
#
# COMPACT_ATOMS: atom_id res chain seq x y z
N MET A 1 -0.58 4.11 32.98
CA MET A 1 -1.75 3.83 32.14
C MET A 1 -1.62 4.72 30.92
N GLY A 2 -0.88 4.37 29.86
CA GLY A 2 -0.44 3.07 29.34
C GLY A 2 -0.60 3.22 27.83
N GLU A 3 0.48 3.61 27.16
CA GLU A 3 0.73 3.55 25.71
C GLU A 3 -0.47 3.76 24.77
N MET A 4 -0.72 5.02 24.38
CA MET A 4 -1.48 5.38 23.17
C MET A 4 -0.54 5.94 22.10
N GLU A 5 0.69 5.43 22.04
CA GLU A 5 1.66 5.73 20.99
C GLU A 5 1.63 4.61 19.94
N ARG A 6 1.52 5.00 18.68
CA ARG A 6 1.16 4.21 17.47
C ARG A 6 -0.37 4.12 17.35
N PHE A 7 -0.99 4.38 16.20
CA PHE A 7 -0.65 3.88 14.88
C PHE A 7 -1.10 4.88 13.81
N LEU A 8 -0.19 5.29 12.92
CA LEU A 8 -0.61 5.34 11.52
C LEU A 8 -0.73 3.87 11.13
N GLU A 9 -1.95 3.34 11.17
CA GLU A 9 -2.21 2.06 10.55
C GLU A 9 -1.81 2.23 9.08
N GLY A 10 -0.92 1.36 8.59
CA GLY A 10 -0.59 1.35 7.18
C GLY A 10 -1.85 1.18 6.32
N PRO A 11 -1.74 1.33 5.00
CA PRO A 11 -2.88 1.10 4.12
C PRO A 11 -3.51 -0.27 4.40
N ILE A 12 -4.83 -0.29 4.58
CA ILE A 12 -5.62 -1.51 4.82
C ILE A 12 -6.44 -1.85 3.58
N GLU A 13 -7.00 -3.06 3.55
CA GLU A 13 -7.95 -3.48 2.50
C GLU A 13 -7.33 -3.27 1.11
N LEU A 14 -6.21 -3.97 0.89
CA LEU A 14 -5.44 -3.90 -0.34
C LEU A 14 -6.12 -4.72 -1.42
N PHE A 15 -6.38 -4.08 -2.56
CA PHE A 15 -6.94 -4.74 -3.73
C PHE A 15 -6.06 -4.52 -4.95
N CYS A 16 -6.02 -5.53 -5.81
CA CYS A 16 -5.55 -5.45 -7.18
C CYS A 16 -6.72 -5.80 -8.10
N GLU A 17 -7.06 -4.91 -9.03
CA GLU A 17 -8.24 -5.07 -9.92
C GLU A 17 -9.54 -5.39 -9.15
N TYR A 18 -9.76 -4.69 -8.02
CA TYR A 18 -10.93 -4.86 -7.12
C TYR A 18 -11.03 -6.23 -6.42
N CYS A 19 -9.96 -7.02 -6.41
CA CYS A 19 -9.90 -8.31 -5.73
C CYS A 19 -8.73 -8.36 -4.72
N VAL A 20 -8.93 -9.10 -3.63
CA VAL A 20 -7.86 -9.45 -2.67
C VAL A 20 -7.12 -10.67 -3.23
N ASP A 21 -5.79 -10.58 -3.27
CA ASP A 21 -4.87 -11.64 -3.74
C ASP A 21 -5.32 -12.35 -5.04
N PRO A 22 -5.60 -11.62 -6.12
CA PRO A 22 -6.11 -12.20 -7.35
C PRO A 22 -5.07 -13.08 -8.05
N ILE A 23 -5.54 -14.18 -8.62
CA ILE A 23 -4.74 -15.08 -9.47
C ILE A 23 -5.20 -14.93 -10.92
N GLY A 24 -4.25 -14.83 -11.85
CA GLY A 24 -4.54 -14.83 -13.29
C GLY A 24 -4.86 -13.45 -13.89
N ILE A 25 -4.26 -12.38 -13.38
CA ILE A 25 -4.37 -11.05 -13.98
C ILE A 25 -3.61 -11.00 -15.32
N ASP A 26 -4.32 -10.64 -16.38
CA ASP A 26 -3.80 -10.42 -17.74
C ASP A 26 -3.75 -8.93 -18.12
N VAL A 27 -4.26 -8.05 -17.26
CA VAL A 27 -4.20 -6.60 -17.42
C VAL A 27 -2.75 -6.12 -17.28
N PHE A 28 -2.19 -5.52 -18.34
CA PHE A 28 -0.81 -5.03 -18.37
C PHE A 28 -0.50 -3.90 -17.38
N LYS A 29 -1.52 -3.14 -16.96
CA LYS A 29 -1.41 -2.03 -16.01
C LYS A 29 -2.49 -2.18 -14.94
N PRO A 30 -2.28 -3.10 -13.98
CA PRO A 30 -3.28 -3.36 -12.95
C PRO A 30 -3.48 -2.13 -12.07
N ARG A 31 -4.70 -1.97 -11.59
CA ARG A 31 -5.13 -0.93 -10.65
C ARG A 31 -4.97 -1.46 -9.24
N PHE A 32 -4.16 -0.77 -8.46
CA PHE A 32 -4.05 -0.98 -7.03
C PHE A 32 -4.96 0.00 -6.29
N SER A 33 -5.61 -0.46 -5.23
CA SER A 33 -6.38 0.39 -4.34
C SER A 33 -6.22 -0.06 -2.89
N TRP A 34 -6.37 0.90 -1.99
CA TRP A 34 -6.24 0.71 -0.54
C TRP A 34 -7.18 1.68 0.18
N MET A 35 -7.40 1.42 1.46
CA MET A 35 -8.08 2.34 2.36
C MET A 35 -7.12 2.84 3.43
N LEU A 36 -7.33 4.09 3.85
CA LEU A 36 -6.62 4.69 4.97
C LEU A 36 -7.61 4.89 6.12
N THR A 37 -7.20 4.52 7.32
CA THR A 37 -7.96 4.74 8.56
C THR A 37 -7.23 5.75 9.42
N HIS A 38 -8.01 6.63 10.06
CA HIS A 38 -7.48 7.52 11.09
C HIS A 38 -8.60 7.87 12.07
N HIS A 39 -8.25 7.97 13.36
CA HIS A 39 -9.21 8.28 14.42
C HIS A 39 -9.66 9.76 14.37
N GLU A 40 -8.76 10.65 13.97
CA GLU A 40 -9.07 12.08 13.79
C GLU A 40 -9.68 12.41 12.42
N ARG A 41 -10.48 13.49 12.39
CA ARG A 41 -11.07 14.06 11.17
C ARG A 41 -10.09 14.94 10.41
N GLY A 42 -10.38 15.17 9.13
CA GLY A 42 -9.61 16.11 8.29
C GLY A 42 -8.25 15.58 7.86
N ARG A 43 -8.00 14.28 8.03
CA ARG A 43 -6.81 13.59 7.51
C ARG A 43 -7.05 13.17 6.07
N ARG A 44 -6.01 13.27 5.25
CA ARG A 44 -5.97 12.84 3.86
C ARG A 44 -4.59 12.32 3.50
N GLN A 45 -4.53 11.47 2.48
CA GLN A 45 -3.27 11.14 1.84
C GLN A 45 -2.66 12.40 1.19
N SER A 46 -1.35 12.56 1.31
CA SER A 46 -0.58 13.57 0.57
C SER A 46 0.43 12.96 -0.39
N ALA A 47 0.80 11.70 -0.17
CA ALA A 47 1.67 10.93 -1.03
C ALA A 47 1.41 9.42 -0.84
N TYR A 48 1.86 8.62 -1.80
CA TYR A 48 1.93 7.17 -1.69
C TYR A 48 3.26 6.63 -2.23
N GLN A 49 3.58 5.38 -1.89
CA GLN A 49 4.64 4.60 -2.53
C GLN A 49 4.15 3.16 -2.65
N ILE A 50 4.37 2.55 -3.82
CA ILE A 50 4.02 1.17 -4.11
C ILE A 50 5.30 0.40 -4.41
N LEU A 51 5.49 -0.71 -3.71
CA LEU A 51 6.55 -1.68 -3.97
C LEU A 51 5.92 -2.96 -4.53
N VAL A 52 6.45 -3.45 -5.65
CA VAL A 52 6.11 -4.75 -6.23
C VAL A 52 7.41 -5.54 -6.32
N ALA A 53 7.42 -6.74 -5.76
CA ALA A 53 8.59 -7.60 -5.77
C ALA A 53 8.25 -9.00 -6.28
N SER A 54 9.28 -9.70 -6.76
CA SER A 54 9.17 -11.09 -7.20
C SER A 54 9.13 -12.10 -6.06
N SER A 55 9.46 -11.68 -4.83
CA SER A 55 9.38 -12.52 -3.63
C SER A 55 9.07 -11.72 -2.36
N GLU A 56 8.55 -12.40 -1.34
CA GLU A 56 8.27 -11.79 -0.04
C GLU A 56 9.55 -11.33 0.67
N GLU A 57 10.67 -12.03 0.49
CA GLU A 57 11.96 -11.67 1.10
C GLU A 57 12.53 -10.36 0.56
N ASN A 58 12.22 -10.01 -0.69
CA ASN A 58 12.58 -8.73 -1.27
C ASN A 58 11.72 -7.61 -0.65
N LEU A 59 10.40 -7.80 -0.53
CA LEU A 59 9.53 -6.83 0.15
C LEU A 59 9.90 -6.64 1.62
N ALA A 60 10.29 -7.70 2.32
CA ALA A 60 10.73 -7.63 3.72
C ALA A 60 12.01 -6.77 3.91
N LYS A 61 12.71 -6.42 2.83
CA LYS A 61 13.88 -5.53 2.80
C LYS A 61 13.59 -4.19 2.13
N ASP A 62 12.30 -3.85 1.95
CA ASP A 62 11.83 -2.66 1.22
C ASP A 62 12.38 -2.58 -0.22
N PHE A 63 12.59 -3.73 -0.87
CA PHE A 63 13.15 -3.81 -2.21
C PHE A 63 12.09 -4.26 -3.23
N GLY A 64 11.55 -3.32 -4.01
CA GLY A 64 10.62 -3.58 -5.11
C GLY A 64 11.34 -3.88 -6.43
N ASP A 65 11.88 -5.09 -6.59
CA ASP A 65 12.69 -5.46 -7.76
C ASP A 65 11.93 -5.48 -9.09
N ILE A 66 10.59 -5.63 -9.04
CA ILE A 66 9.72 -5.50 -10.21
C ILE A 66 9.37 -4.03 -10.44
N TRP A 67 8.99 -3.33 -9.37
CA TRP A 67 8.65 -1.92 -9.43
C TRP A 67 8.74 -1.25 -8.06
N ASP A 68 9.33 -0.07 -8.03
CA ASP A 68 9.22 0.90 -6.94
C ASP A 68 8.75 2.23 -7.55
N SER A 69 7.59 2.72 -7.11
CA SER A 69 7.11 4.02 -7.58
C SER A 69 7.91 5.21 -7.04
N GLY A 70 8.70 4.99 -5.99
CA GLY A 70 9.18 6.03 -5.10
C GLY A 70 8.02 6.72 -4.38
N LYS A 71 8.33 7.78 -3.64
CA LYS A 71 7.31 8.66 -3.08
C LYS A 71 6.68 9.49 -4.21
N VAL A 72 5.39 9.29 -4.43
CA VAL A 72 4.58 10.05 -5.39
C VAL A 72 3.68 11.01 -4.62
N ASP A 73 3.84 12.31 -4.83
CA ASP A 73 2.97 13.33 -4.25
C ASP A 73 1.60 13.33 -4.97
N SER A 74 0.59 12.77 -4.30
CA SER A 74 -0.77 12.57 -4.83
C SER A 74 -1.76 12.39 -3.67
N SER A 75 -3.01 12.82 -3.88
CA SER A 75 -4.09 12.73 -2.89
C SER A 75 -5.16 11.73 -3.27
#